data_AF-A0A1L3JIM4-F1
#
_entry.id   AF-A0A1L3JIM4-F1
#
_cell.length_a   1.000
_cell.length_b   1.000
_cell.length_c   1.000
_cell.angle_alpha   90.00
_cell.angle_beta   90.00
_cell.angle_gamma   90.00
#
_symmetry.space_group_name_H-M   'P 1'
#
loop_
_entity.id
_entity.type
_entity.pdbx_description
1 polymer ?
#
loop_
_entity_poly.entity_id
_entity_poly.type
_entity_poly.pdbx_seq_one_letter_code
_entity_poly.pdbx_strand_id
1 'polypeptide(L)'
;MQKTIRIGTRDSELALWQANKVRKQLEFLEYKCEIVPIKSTGDIVLDKPLYELGITGIFTKNLDIAMLNGDIDIAVHSMKDVPTVLPEGIIQAAVLKRANYNDILVLKDNEEFFGQPNGVIATGSLRRKAMWLNRYPTHKVVDLRGNVNTRLEKLENNDWNGAVFAAAGLERIGKRPGGAVNLSWMIPAPAQGVIMITALNEDDYIKDACEQLNHYETQVCTGIEREFLNLLEGGCTAPIGALAYIDEKTEEINFKGVLLSRDGTKKLSVNKTGKVGRHRYLAKDCADYIINRGGKELMLEDEDIEKEFSVYSTKSLSEIQKNLLPTSMKVESSDFIKIRFNRIPPKTVKDEIKNVIFTSKNGVESILNSFTSDELQFKNIYCVGRRTKKLIEQRIGKVKHAARNAAKLAEYLSLEIPEQKVTYFCSDLRLDTLPTVLTENGIRVNEVEAYKTMFSPTIVDDSVNGVLFYSPSTVESYLQENKANKVAFCIGESTAKEARKHFENVQVANLPTVESVIEMVNLHFVKK
;
A
#
# COMPACT_ATOMS: atom_id res chain seq x y z
N MET A 1 -3.79 -29.83 -18.99
CA MET A 1 -3.40 -29.94 -17.57
C MET A 1 -4.19 -28.91 -16.79
N GLN A 2 -4.80 -29.29 -15.67
CA GLN A 2 -5.53 -28.36 -14.81
C GLN A 2 -4.54 -27.36 -14.17
N LYS A 3 -4.85 -26.05 -14.20
CA LYS A 3 -4.03 -24.98 -13.62
C LYS A 3 -3.91 -25.20 -12.10
N THR A 4 -2.69 -25.22 -11.58
CA THR A 4 -2.44 -25.19 -10.13
C THR A 4 -2.64 -23.77 -9.63
N ILE A 5 -3.45 -23.60 -8.59
CA ILE A 5 -3.71 -22.31 -7.92
C ILE A 5 -2.64 -22.06 -6.87
N ARG A 6 -1.84 -21.01 -7.05
CA ARG A 6 -0.81 -20.55 -6.11
C ARG A 6 -1.42 -19.64 -5.05
N ILE A 7 -1.39 -20.09 -3.80
CA ILE A 7 -1.99 -19.43 -2.64
C ILE A 7 -0.91 -18.68 -1.88
N GLY A 8 -0.84 -17.36 -2.08
CA GLY A 8 0.02 -16.47 -1.30
C GLY A 8 -0.46 -16.30 0.13
N THR A 9 0.48 -16.36 1.08
CA THR A 9 0.17 -16.12 2.49
C THR A 9 1.40 -15.63 3.26
N ARG A 10 1.19 -15.09 4.46
CA ARG A 10 2.29 -14.73 5.37
C ARG A 10 2.87 -15.97 6.04
N ASP A 11 4.14 -15.88 6.43
CA ASP A 11 4.89 -16.97 7.06
C ASP A 11 4.65 -17.11 8.58
N SER A 12 3.45 -16.77 9.05
CA SER A 12 3.06 -16.96 10.46
C SER A 12 2.16 -18.18 10.60
N GLU A 13 2.22 -18.89 11.72
CA GLU A 13 1.40 -20.08 11.98
C GLU A 13 -0.10 -19.84 11.71
N LEU A 14 -0.64 -18.72 12.18
CA LEU A 14 -2.03 -18.36 11.94
C LEU A 14 -2.33 -18.12 10.45
N ALA A 15 -1.44 -17.43 9.73
CA ALA A 15 -1.63 -17.16 8.31
C ALA A 15 -1.53 -18.45 7.47
N LEU A 16 -0.56 -19.31 7.77
CA LEU A 16 -0.43 -20.64 7.17
C LEU A 16 -1.65 -21.52 7.47
N TRP A 17 -2.22 -21.45 8.67
CA TRP A 17 -3.47 -22.13 9.00
C TRP A 17 -4.62 -21.64 8.10
N GLN A 18 -4.75 -20.32 7.90
CA GLN A 18 -5.78 -19.73 7.05
C GLN A 18 -5.62 -20.15 5.59
N ALA A 19 -4.39 -20.10 5.07
CA ALA A 19 -4.09 -20.55 3.71
C ALA A 19 -4.38 -22.04 3.52
N ASN A 20 -4.03 -22.89 4.50
CA ASN A 20 -4.37 -24.31 4.47
C ASN A 20 -5.87 -24.56 4.55
N LYS A 21 -6.63 -23.73 5.27
CA LYS A 21 -8.10 -23.84 5.30
C LYS A 21 -8.69 -23.59 3.90
N VAL A 22 -8.23 -22.54 3.21
CA VAL A 22 -8.64 -22.23 1.84
C VAL A 22 -8.21 -23.33 0.87
N ARG A 23 -6.94 -23.78 0.97
CA ARG A 23 -6.39 -24.89 0.18
C ARG A 23 -7.27 -26.14 0.27
N LYS A 24 -7.62 -26.58 1.49
CA LYS A 24 -8.45 -27.76 1.70
C LYS A 24 -9.85 -27.63 1.07
N GLN A 25 -10.42 -26.42 1.07
CA GLN A 25 -11.73 -26.18 0.43
C GLN A 25 -11.64 -26.21 -1.09
N LEU A 26 -10.58 -25.64 -1.68
CA LEU A 26 -10.33 -25.72 -3.12
C LEU A 26 -10.01 -27.15 -3.58
N GLU A 27 -9.19 -27.89 -2.82
CA GLU A 27 -8.87 -29.29 -3.10
C GLU A 27 -10.11 -30.20 -3.02
N PHE A 28 -11.04 -29.91 -2.10
CA PHE A 28 -12.32 -30.61 -2.03
C PHE A 28 -13.20 -30.38 -3.27
N LEU A 29 -13.06 -29.22 -3.92
CA LEU A 29 -13.69 -28.88 -5.19
C LEU A 29 -12.84 -29.31 -6.41
N GLU A 30 -11.89 -30.22 -6.20
CA GLU A 30 -11.01 -30.79 -7.22
C GLU A 30 -10.05 -29.79 -7.90
N TYR A 31 -9.79 -28.63 -7.29
CA TYR A 31 -8.72 -27.73 -7.75
C TYR A 31 -7.36 -28.17 -7.20
N LYS A 32 -6.34 -28.11 -8.06
CA LYS A 32 -4.94 -28.26 -7.63
C LYS A 32 -4.44 -26.97 -7.00
N CYS A 33 -3.76 -27.06 -5.87
CA CYS A 33 -3.28 -25.90 -5.13
C CYS A 33 -1.86 -26.07 -4.61
N GLU A 34 -1.13 -24.97 -4.48
CA GLU A 34 0.15 -24.89 -3.76
C GLU A 34 0.21 -23.64 -2.88
N ILE A 35 0.86 -23.74 -1.72
CA ILE A 35 1.03 -22.59 -0.80
C ILE A 35 2.37 -21.92 -1.10
N VAL A 36 2.34 -20.60 -1.23
CA VAL A 36 3.51 -19.74 -1.48
C VAL A 36 3.67 -18.77 -0.30
N PRO A 37 4.51 -19.08 0.70
CA PRO A 37 4.78 -18.18 1.82
C PRO A 37 5.57 -16.96 1.37
N ILE A 38 5.12 -15.76 1.76
CA ILE A 38 5.74 -14.47 1.44
C ILE A 38 5.98 -13.71 2.74
N LYS A 39 7.22 -13.26 2.97
CA LYS A 39 7.58 -12.46 4.15
C LYS A 39 7.01 -11.05 4.03
N SER A 40 6.30 -10.55 5.05
CA SER A 40 5.75 -9.19 5.07
C SER A 40 6.62 -8.21 5.87
N THR A 41 6.60 -6.92 5.53
CA THR A 41 7.35 -5.87 6.24
C THR A 41 6.91 -5.73 7.70
N GLY A 42 5.61 -5.92 7.98
CA GLY A 42 5.06 -5.93 9.35
C GLY A 42 5.48 -7.13 10.21
N ASP A 43 6.06 -8.18 9.61
CA ASP A 43 6.68 -9.29 10.34
C ASP A 43 8.15 -8.98 10.73
N ILE A 44 8.76 -7.95 10.11
CA ILE A 44 10.16 -7.57 10.31
C ILE A 44 10.30 -6.46 11.37
N VAL A 45 9.36 -5.52 11.41
CA VAL A 45 9.38 -4.35 12.33
C VAL A 45 8.46 -4.61 13.52
N LEU A 46 9.03 -4.90 14.70
CA LEU A 46 8.30 -5.31 15.91
C LEU A 46 8.47 -4.35 17.10
N ASP A 47 9.32 -3.34 16.96
CA ASP A 47 9.81 -2.39 17.97
C ASP A 47 8.96 -1.12 18.10
N LYS A 48 8.07 -0.82 17.14
CA LYS A 48 7.16 0.34 17.19
C LYS A 48 5.65 0.00 17.23
N PRO A 49 4.79 0.81 17.88
CA PRO A 49 3.32 0.72 17.84
C PRO A 49 2.72 0.79 16.42
N LEU A 50 1.55 0.17 16.18
CA LEU A 50 0.99 -0.06 14.82
C LEU A 50 0.57 1.26 14.20
N TYR A 51 0.04 2.13 15.04
CA TYR A 51 -0.49 3.42 14.64
C TYR A 51 0.65 4.39 14.29
N GLU A 52 1.84 4.23 14.89
CA GLU A 52 3.04 5.01 14.56
C GLU A 52 3.70 4.57 13.25
N LEU A 53 3.43 3.35 12.80
CA LEU A 53 3.97 2.85 11.54
C LEU A 53 3.36 3.56 10.33
N GLY A 54 2.19 4.21 10.44
CA GLY A 54 1.59 5.06 9.40
C GLY A 54 1.33 4.42 8.03
N ILE A 55 1.64 3.13 7.85
CA ILE A 55 1.57 2.42 6.58
C ILE A 55 0.25 1.64 6.53
N THR A 56 -0.70 2.13 5.72
CA THR A 56 -1.88 1.36 5.33
C THR A 56 -1.45 0.11 4.54
N GLY A 57 -1.96 -1.06 4.90
CA GLY A 57 -1.66 -2.31 4.19
C GLY A 57 -0.29 -2.93 4.47
N ILE A 58 0.35 -2.62 5.61
CA ILE A 58 1.69 -3.16 5.98
C ILE A 58 1.77 -4.71 5.96
N PHE A 59 0.62 -5.38 6.12
CA PHE A 59 0.51 -6.84 6.09
C PHE A 59 0.03 -7.41 4.75
N THR A 60 -0.49 -6.59 3.83
CA THR A 60 -1.04 -7.04 2.53
C THR A 60 -0.13 -6.70 1.37
N LYS A 61 0.63 -5.60 1.44
CA LYS A 61 1.39 -5.03 0.30
C LYS A 61 2.33 -6.03 -0.40
N ASN A 62 3.04 -6.86 0.35
CA ASN A 62 3.97 -7.84 -0.26
C ASN A 62 3.21 -8.95 -1.00
N LEU A 63 2.02 -9.32 -0.53
CA LEU A 63 1.12 -10.24 -1.22
C LEU A 63 0.51 -9.57 -2.45
N ASP A 64 0.12 -8.30 -2.34
CA ASP A 64 -0.42 -7.52 -3.47
C ASP A 64 0.62 -7.41 -4.61
N ILE A 65 1.89 -7.13 -4.28
CA ILE A 65 2.99 -7.08 -5.25
C ILE A 65 3.21 -8.45 -5.90
N ALA A 66 3.26 -9.53 -5.12
CA ALA A 66 3.43 -10.88 -5.64
C ALA A 66 2.28 -11.27 -6.60
N MET A 67 1.05 -10.88 -6.26
CA MET A 67 -0.13 -11.12 -7.10
C MET A 67 -0.03 -10.34 -8.43
N LEU A 68 0.30 -9.04 -8.37
CA LEU A 68 0.47 -8.20 -9.57
C LEU A 68 1.63 -8.63 -10.47
N ASN A 69 2.67 -9.24 -9.89
CA ASN A 69 3.78 -9.83 -10.66
C ASN A 69 3.43 -11.21 -11.26
N GLY A 70 2.30 -11.80 -10.86
CA GLY A 70 1.90 -13.14 -11.26
C GLY A 70 2.69 -14.25 -10.54
N ASP A 71 3.29 -13.97 -9.39
CA ASP A 71 3.99 -14.95 -8.55
C ASP A 71 3.00 -15.85 -7.77
N ILE A 72 1.81 -15.32 -7.48
CA ILE A 72 0.68 -16.01 -6.84
C ILE A 72 -0.62 -15.72 -7.60
N ASP A 73 -1.61 -16.60 -7.48
CA ASP A 73 -2.91 -16.46 -8.16
C ASP A 73 -3.99 -15.92 -7.21
N ILE A 74 -3.94 -16.32 -5.93
CA ILE A 74 -4.77 -15.78 -4.86
C ILE A 74 -3.92 -15.41 -3.64
N ALA A 75 -4.38 -14.48 -2.82
CA ALA A 75 -3.80 -14.23 -1.51
C ALA A 75 -4.85 -14.37 -0.39
N VAL A 76 -4.43 -14.95 0.73
CA VAL A 76 -5.31 -15.26 1.87
C VAL A 76 -4.96 -14.37 3.07
N HIS A 77 -5.96 -13.64 3.56
CA HIS A 77 -5.80 -12.64 4.59
C HIS A 77 -6.79 -12.82 5.75
N SER A 78 -6.41 -12.35 6.94
CA SER A 78 -7.40 -11.93 7.93
C SER A 78 -8.04 -10.63 7.44
N MET A 79 -9.37 -10.62 7.21
CA MET A 79 -10.03 -9.51 6.53
C MET A 79 -9.90 -8.15 7.25
N LYS A 80 -9.81 -8.17 8.58
CA LYS A 80 -9.58 -6.96 9.39
C LYS A 80 -8.22 -6.29 9.15
N ASP A 81 -7.26 -6.99 8.58
CA ASP A 81 -5.92 -6.47 8.28
C ASP A 81 -5.81 -5.96 6.83
N VAL A 82 -6.89 -6.09 6.04
CA VAL A 82 -6.96 -5.65 4.63
C VAL A 82 -7.45 -4.20 4.58
N PRO A 83 -6.75 -3.29 3.89
CA PRO A 83 -7.19 -1.90 3.70
C PRO A 83 -8.61 -1.83 3.13
N THR A 84 -9.40 -0.82 3.53
CA THR A 84 -10.78 -0.60 3.05
C THR A 84 -10.84 -0.46 1.53
N VAL A 85 -9.84 0.17 0.93
CA VAL A 85 -9.65 0.30 -0.52
C VAL A 85 -8.54 -0.64 -0.99
N LEU A 86 -8.85 -1.53 -1.93
CA LEU A 86 -7.87 -2.44 -2.53
C LEU A 86 -7.08 -1.75 -3.66
N PRO A 87 -5.84 -2.23 -3.95
CA PRO A 87 -5.07 -1.76 -5.10
C PRO A 87 -5.78 -1.99 -6.43
N GLU A 88 -5.53 -1.11 -7.41
CA GLU A 88 -6.06 -1.27 -8.77
C GLU A 88 -5.64 -2.62 -9.37
N GLY A 89 -6.60 -3.34 -9.94
CA GLY A 89 -6.40 -4.68 -10.52
C GLY A 89 -6.60 -5.84 -9.54
N ILE A 90 -6.64 -5.59 -8.22
CA ILE A 90 -6.93 -6.61 -7.19
C ILE A 90 -8.37 -6.47 -6.70
N ILE A 91 -9.08 -7.60 -6.60
CA ILE A 91 -10.45 -7.66 -6.10
C ILE A 91 -10.57 -8.55 -4.87
N GLN A 92 -11.64 -8.34 -4.09
CA GLN A 92 -12.12 -9.32 -3.13
C GLN A 92 -12.80 -10.45 -3.90
N ALA A 93 -12.13 -11.59 -4.04
CA ALA A 93 -12.65 -12.73 -4.78
C ALA A 93 -13.66 -13.54 -3.96
N ALA A 94 -13.41 -13.71 -2.66
CA ALA A 94 -14.33 -14.40 -1.76
C ALA A 94 -14.06 -14.08 -0.29
N VAL A 95 -15.06 -14.31 0.55
CA VAL A 95 -14.88 -14.38 2.01
C VAL A 95 -15.44 -15.68 2.56
N LEU A 96 -14.73 -16.29 3.50
CA LEU A 96 -15.24 -17.51 4.16
C LEU A 96 -16.24 -17.14 5.26
N LYS A 97 -17.06 -18.12 5.66
CA LYS A 97 -17.98 -18.00 6.81
C LYS A 97 -17.25 -17.45 8.04
N ARG A 98 -17.83 -16.42 8.67
CA ARG A 98 -17.26 -15.74 9.84
C ARG A 98 -17.08 -16.70 11.02
N ALA A 99 -15.88 -16.71 11.59
CA ALA A 99 -15.59 -17.39 12.85
C ALA A 99 -15.94 -16.49 14.06
N ASN A 100 -15.57 -16.90 15.27
CA ASN A 100 -15.80 -16.11 16.47
C ASN A 100 -15.24 -14.68 16.36
N TYR A 101 -16.15 -13.68 16.35
CA TYR A 101 -15.78 -12.27 16.21
C TYR A 101 -15.38 -11.62 17.53
N ASN A 102 -15.60 -12.27 18.68
CA ASN A 102 -15.33 -11.68 19.98
C ASN A 102 -13.83 -11.42 20.21
N ASP A 103 -13.55 -10.35 20.96
CA ASP A 103 -12.28 -10.24 21.66
C ASP A 103 -12.33 -11.07 22.95
N ILE A 104 -11.20 -11.64 23.33
CA ILE A 104 -11.04 -12.41 24.56
C ILE A 104 -9.85 -11.86 25.35
N LEU A 105 -9.99 -11.87 26.67
CA LEU A 105 -8.89 -11.60 27.59
C LEU A 105 -8.26 -12.94 27.98
N VAL A 106 -6.98 -13.11 27.66
CA VAL A 106 -6.17 -14.17 28.25
C VAL A 106 -5.63 -13.63 29.56
N LEU A 107 -6.04 -14.24 30.67
CA LEU A 107 -5.61 -13.88 32.02
C LEU A 107 -4.21 -14.46 32.30
N LYS A 108 -3.43 -13.72 33.10
CA LYS A 108 -2.23 -14.28 33.75
C LYS A 108 -2.63 -15.03 35.04
N ASP A 109 -3.48 -14.41 35.84
CA ASP A 109 -4.00 -14.95 37.09
C ASP A 109 -5.54 -15.14 37.02
N ASN A 110 -6.29 -14.50 37.90
CA ASN A 110 -7.75 -14.61 38.01
C ASN A 110 -8.45 -13.30 37.61
N GLU A 111 -9.79 -13.28 37.69
CA GLU A 111 -10.63 -12.13 37.31
C GLU A 111 -10.69 -11.01 38.37
N GLU A 112 -10.12 -11.20 39.57
CA GLU A 112 -10.26 -10.24 40.68
C GLU A 112 -9.69 -8.86 40.35
N PHE A 113 -8.68 -8.81 39.49
CA PHE A 113 -8.05 -7.54 39.08
C PHE A 113 -9.02 -6.59 38.35
N PHE A 114 -10.14 -7.08 37.81
CA PHE A 114 -11.15 -6.22 37.17
C PHE A 114 -11.71 -5.16 38.14
N GLY A 115 -11.75 -5.47 39.44
CA GLY A 115 -12.22 -4.57 40.48
C GLY A 115 -11.12 -3.71 41.12
N GLN A 116 -9.86 -3.90 40.74
CA GLN A 116 -8.71 -3.26 41.38
C GLN A 116 -8.24 -2.02 40.60
N PRO A 117 -7.82 -0.94 41.27
CA PRO A 117 -7.18 0.17 40.59
C PRO A 117 -5.82 -0.27 40.01
N ASN A 118 -5.40 0.35 38.90
CA ASN A 118 -4.11 0.11 38.24
C ASN A 118 -3.91 -1.29 37.62
N GLY A 119 -4.98 -2.05 37.35
CA GLY A 119 -4.88 -3.28 36.56
C GLY A 119 -4.19 -3.02 35.21
N VAL A 120 -3.25 -3.89 34.81
CA VAL A 120 -2.43 -3.75 33.61
C VAL A 120 -2.86 -4.77 32.56
N ILE A 121 -3.30 -4.32 31.40
CA ILE A 121 -3.54 -5.21 30.25
C ILE A 121 -2.69 -4.86 29.04
N ALA A 122 -2.40 -5.86 28.22
CA ALA A 122 -1.57 -5.69 27.05
C ALA A 122 -2.36 -5.82 25.75
N THR A 123 -2.28 -4.80 24.87
CA THR A 123 -2.85 -4.81 23.53
C THR A 123 -2.25 -3.71 22.66
N GLY A 124 -1.74 -4.06 21.48
CA GLY A 124 -1.27 -3.07 20.48
C GLY A 124 -2.38 -2.46 19.60
N SER A 125 -3.64 -2.51 20.03
CA SER A 125 -4.81 -2.01 19.28
C SER A 125 -5.43 -0.81 19.99
N LEU A 126 -5.49 0.34 19.31
CA LEU A 126 -6.12 1.55 19.82
C LEU A 126 -7.61 1.35 20.14
N ARG A 127 -8.34 0.65 19.27
CA ARG A 127 -9.74 0.24 19.51
C ARG A 127 -9.91 -0.46 20.86
N ARG A 128 -9.10 -1.50 21.12
CA ARG A 128 -9.18 -2.27 22.37
C ARG A 128 -8.76 -1.44 23.57
N LYS A 129 -7.69 -0.64 23.44
CA LYS A 129 -7.20 0.28 24.47
C LYS A 129 -8.30 1.26 24.89
N ALA A 130 -8.87 1.99 23.94
CA ALA A 130 -9.90 2.98 24.21
C ALA A 130 -11.16 2.36 24.83
N MET A 131 -11.64 1.22 24.31
CA MET A 131 -12.79 0.52 24.88
C MET A 131 -12.52 0.00 26.28
N TRP A 132 -11.30 -0.46 26.54
CA TRP A 132 -10.90 -0.92 27.86
C TRP A 132 -10.85 0.23 28.86
N LEU A 133 -10.17 1.33 28.53
CA LEU A 133 -10.06 2.52 29.38
C LEU A 133 -11.42 3.19 29.60
N ASN A 134 -12.33 3.14 28.62
CA ASN A 134 -13.71 3.58 28.79
C ASN A 134 -14.46 2.77 29.86
N ARG A 135 -14.18 1.46 29.99
CA ARG A 135 -14.82 0.59 30.98
C ARG A 135 -14.09 0.57 32.32
N TYR A 136 -12.76 0.66 32.29
CA TYR A 136 -11.88 0.61 33.46
C TYR A 136 -10.91 1.81 33.44
N PRO A 137 -11.37 3.02 33.82
CA PRO A 137 -10.58 4.25 33.67
C PRO A 137 -9.31 4.31 34.53
N THR A 138 -9.25 3.51 35.60
CA THR A 138 -8.09 3.43 36.51
C THR A 138 -7.05 2.40 36.07
N HIS A 139 -7.31 1.64 35.01
CA HIS A 139 -6.40 0.61 34.49
C HIS A 139 -5.32 1.24 33.60
N LYS A 140 -4.25 0.49 33.38
CA LYS A 140 -3.19 0.81 32.44
C LYS A 140 -3.25 -0.15 31.26
N VAL A 141 -2.99 0.37 30.06
CA VAL A 141 -2.90 -0.43 28.84
C VAL A 141 -1.50 -0.26 28.27
N VAL A 142 -0.80 -1.38 28.12
CA VAL A 142 0.56 -1.42 27.56
C VAL A 142 0.56 -2.06 26.17
N ASP A 143 1.57 -1.73 25.38
CA ASP A 143 1.67 -2.22 24.01
C ASP A 143 2.04 -3.70 23.93
N LEU A 144 1.44 -4.38 22.94
CA LEU A 144 1.69 -5.79 22.67
C LEU A 144 1.84 -6.06 21.17
N ARG A 145 3.02 -6.57 20.82
CA ARG A 145 3.50 -6.81 19.44
C ARG A 145 4.02 -8.24 19.26
N GLY A 146 4.02 -8.68 18.01
CA GLY A 146 4.44 -10.03 17.61
C GLY A 146 3.30 -10.83 16.97
N ASN A 147 3.59 -12.06 16.57
CA ASN A 147 2.56 -13.04 16.20
C ASN A 147 1.84 -13.57 17.46
N VAL A 148 0.85 -14.45 17.29
CA VAL A 148 0.06 -14.95 18.43
C VAL A 148 0.93 -15.64 19.49
N ASN A 149 1.88 -16.48 19.09
CA ASN A 149 2.75 -17.21 20.02
C ASN A 149 3.65 -16.27 20.82
N THR A 150 4.35 -15.36 20.16
CA THR A 150 5.23 -14.39 20.84
C THR A 150 4.44 -13.50 21.80
N ARG A 151 3.17 -13.20 21.49
CA ARG A 151 2.31 -12.43 22.40
C ARG A 151 1.87 -13.20 23.63
N LEU A 152 1.59 -14.50 23.48
CA LEU A 152 1.28 -15.37 24.63
C LEU A 152 2.51 -15.51 25.53
N GLU A 153 3.68 -15.73 24.95
CA GLU A 153 4.96 -15.77 25.68
C GLU A 153 5.24 -14.44 26.41
N LYS A 154 5.01 -13.30 25.74
CA LYS A 154 5.14 -11.99 26.39
C LYS A 154 4.18 -11.83 27.57
N LEU A 155 2.95 -12.32 27.47
CA LEU A 155 2.01 -12.29 28.59
C LEU A 155 2.54 -13.09 29.79
N GLU A 156 3.13 -14.25 29.56
CA GLU A 156 3.73 -15.07 30.62
C GLU A 156 4.92 -14.34 31.27
N ASN A 157 5.77 -13.72 30.45
CA ASN A 157 7.04 -13.12 30.87
C ASN A 157 6.96 -11.69 31.42
N ASN A 158 5.80 -11.03 31.37
CA ASN A 158 5.64 -9.65 31.85
C ASN A 158 4.63 -9.57 32.98
N ASP A 159 4.74 -8.54 33.83
CA ASP A 159 3.85 -8.30 34.97
C ASP A 159 2.55 -7.62 34.54
N TRP A 160 1.80 -8.30 33.66
CA TRP A 160 0.47 -7.89 33.21
C TRP A 160 -0.59 -8.81 33.81
N ASN A 161 -1.78 -8.28 34.07
CA ASN A 161 -2.91 -9.08 34.52
C ASN A 161 -3.54 -9.88 33.38
N GLY A 162 -3.41 -9.40 32.14
CA GLY A 162 -3.91 -10.12 30.97
C GLY A 162 -3.55 -9.44 29.65
N ALA A 163 -3.83 -10.13 28.55
CA ALA A 163 -3.67 -9.58 27.20
C ALA A 163 -4.90 -9.87 26.35
N VAL A 164 -5.26 -8.91 25.49
CA VAL A 164 -6.48 -9.02 24.67
C VAL A 164 -6.15 -9.58 23.29
N PHE A 165 -6.84 -10.66 22.92
CA PHE A 165 -6.70 -11.38 21.65
C PHE A 165 -8.03 -11.44 20.90
N ALA A 166 -7.96 -11.74 19.60
CA ALA A 166 -9.16 -12.11 18.85
C ALA A 166 -9.41 -13.60 19.08
N ALA A 167 -10.63 -13.97 19.47
CA ALA A 167 -10.97 -15.37 19.77
C ALA A 167 -10.62 -16.30 18.59
N ALA A 168 -11.06 -15.92 17.37
CA ALA A 168 -10.77 -16.68 16.16
C ALA A 168 -9.27 -16.93 15.94
N GLY A 169 -8.39 -16.01 16.33
CA GLY A 169 -6.95 -16.20 16.16
C GLY A 169 -6.42 -17.35 17.00
N LEU A 170 -6.80 -17.41 18.28
CA LEU A 170 -6.40 -18.45 19.21
C LEU A 170 -7.09 -19.79 18.93
N GLU A 171 -8.38 -19.75 18.57
CA GLU A 171 -9.16 -20.96 18.26
C GLU A 171 -8.62 -21.69 17.02
N ARG A 172 -8.23 -20.94 15.98
CA ARG A 172 -7.70 -21.52 14.73
C ARG A 172 -6.44 -22.35 14.96
N ILE A 173 -5.51 -21.83 15.75
CA ILE A 173 -4.24 -22.52 16.05
C ILE A 173 -4.32 -23.40 17.31
N GLY A 174 -5.51 -23.58 17.91
CA GLY A 174 -5.69 -24.44 19.08
C GLY A 174 -4.98 -23.95 20.36
N LYS A 175 -4.81 -22.62 20.51
CA LYS A 175 -4.09 -22.00 21.63
C LYS A 175 -5.00 -21.21 22.57
N ARG A 176 -6.33 -21.37 22.49
CA ARG A 176 -7.26 -20.68 23.40
C ARG A 176 -7.15 -21.26 24.82
N PRO A 177 -6.70 -20.48 25.83
CA PRO A 177 -6.61 -20.97 27.20
C PRO A 177 -8.00 -21.18 27.80
N GLY A 178 -8.15 -22.19 28.66
CA GLY A 178 -9.44 -22.54 29.28
C GLY A 178 -10.03 -21.43 30.17
N GLY A 179 -9.18 -20.66 30.85
CA GLY A 179 -9.57 -19.51 31.68
C GLY A 179 -9.74 -18.19 30.92
N ALA A 180 -9.72 -18.19 29.58
CA ALA A 180 -9.86 -16.96 28.82
C ALA A 180 -11.30 -16.41 28.85
N VAL A 181 -11.43 -15.11 29.14
CA VAL A 181 -12.72 -14.44 29.33
C VAL A 181 -13.20 -13.81 28.03
N ASN A 182 -14.45 -14.05 27.66
CA ASN A 182 -15.07 -13.38 26.50
C ASN A 182 -15.41 -11.92 26.85
N LEU A 183 -14.92 -10.97 26.05
CA LEU A 183 -15.21 -9.55 26.19
C LEU A 183 -16.39 -9.14 25.29
N SER A 184 -17.58 -9.69 25.55
CA SER A 184 -18.79 -9.48 24.71
C SER A 184 -19.23 -8.01 24.59
N TRP A 185 -18.81 -7.16 25.52
CA TRP A 185 -19.06 -5.72 25.52
C TRP A 185 -18.10 -4.94 24.60
N MET A 186 -17.00 -5.56 24.16
CA MET A 186 -16.00 -4.93 23.29
C MET A 186 -16.42 -5.15 21.83
N ILE A 187 -16.95 -4.10 21.20
CA ILE A 187 -17.34 -4.17 19.78
C ILE A 187 -16.08 -4.47 18.95
N PRO A 188 -16.11 -5.51 18.11
CA PRO A 188 -14.93 -6.00 17.43
C PRO A 188 -14.40 -5.02 16.37
N ALA A 189 -13.18 -5.30 15.89
CA ALA A 189 -12.69 -4.64 14.69
C ALA A 189 -13.57 -5.01 13.49
N PRO A 190 -13.82 -4.10 12.55
CA PRO A 190 -14.48 -4.41 11.29
C PRO A 190 -13.88 -5.66 10.64
N ALA A 191 -14.73 -6.57 10.21
CA ALA A 191 -14.42 -7.87 9.62
C ALA A 191 -13.59 -8.85 10.50
N GLN A 192 -13.54 -8.64 11.82
CA GLN A 192 -12.87 -9.60 12.71
C GLN A 192 -13.52 -10.99 12.63
N GLY A 193 -12.68 -12.02 12.57
CA GLY A 193 -13.10 -13.42 12.44
C GLY A 193 -13.27 -13.91 11.00
N VAL A 194 -13.15 -13.04 10.00
CA VAL A 194 -13.33 -13.40 8.58
C VAL A 194 -11.99 -13.63 7.88
N ILE A 195 -11.94 -14.65 7.02
CA ILE A 195 -10.84 -14.89 6.08
C ILE A 195 -11.28 -14.36 4.72
N MET A 196 -10.46 -13.51 4.13
CA MET A 196 -10.67 -12.92 2.82
C MET A 196 -9.67 -13.49 1.82
N ILE A 197 -10.17 -13.77 0.62
CA ILE A 197 -9.38 -14.21 -0.53
C ILE A 197 -9.39 -13.05 -1.54
N THR A 198 -8.21 -12.61 -1.95
CA THR A 198 -8.02 -11.65 -3.05
C THR A 198 -7.53 -12.36 -4.30
N ALA A 199 -7.85 -11.79 -5.46
CA ALA A 199 -7.39 -12.26 -6.78
C ALA A 199 -7.25 -11.08 -7.76
N LEU A 200 -6.62 -11.34 -8.91
CA LEU A 200 -6.62 -10.39 -10.02
C LEU A 200 -8.01 -10.31 -10.67
N ASN A 201 -8.44 -9.10 -10.99
CA ASN A 201 -9.75 -8.84 -11.62
C ASN A 201 -9.93 -9.57 -12.97
N GLU A 202 -8.83 -9.75 -13.70
CA GLU A 202 -8.78 -10.32 -15.05
C GLU A 202 -8.68 -11.86 -15.09
N ASP A 203 -8.55 -12.54 -13.95
CA ASP A 203 -8.42 -14.01 -13.91
C ASP A 203 -9.77 -14.70 -13.65
N ASP A 204 -10.55 -14.91 -14.72
CA ASP A 204 -11.88 -15.53 -14.66
C ASP A 204 -11.86 -16.94 -14.03
N TYR A 205 -10.84 -17.75 -14.34
CA TYR A 205 -10.71 -19.09 -13.75
C TYR A 205 -10.58 -19.05 -12.22
N ILE A 206 -9.80 -18.10 -11.71
CA ILE A 206 -9.62 -17.94 -10.26
C ILE A 206 -10.89 -17.36 -9.61
N LYS A 207 -11.57 -16.43 -10.27
CA LYS A 207 -12.86 -15.90 -9.77
C LYS A 207 -13.90 -16.99 -9.64
N ASP A 208 -14.05 -17.84 -10.66
CA ASP A 208 -15.01 -18.97 -10.65
C ASP A 208 -14.68 -19.99 -9.55
N ALA A 209 -13.39 -20.25 -9.30
CA ALA A 209 -12.96 -21.11 -8.20
C ALA A 209 -13.27 -20.49 -6.83
N CYS A 210 -13.01 -19.19 -6.66
CA CYS A 210 -13.22 -18.50 -5.39
C CYS A 210 -14.71 -18.27 -5.07
N GLU A 211 -15.56 -18.03 -6.07
CA GLU A 211 -17.00 -17.81 -5.87
C GLU A 211 -17.65 -18.98 -5.13
N GLN A 212 -17.21 -20.22 -5.41
CA GLN A 212 -17.70 -21.42 -4.74
C GLN A 212 -17.35 -21.50 -3.23
N LEU A 213 -16.36 -20.73 -2.77
CA LEU A 213 -15.98 -20.62 -1.37
C LEU A 213 -16.69 -19.47 -0.66
N ASN A 214 -17.30 -18.54 -1.41
CA ASN A 214 -17.83 -17.30 -0.90
C ASN A 214 -19.05 -17.53 0.00
N HIS A 215 -19.02 -16.94 1.19
CA HIS A 215 -20.15 -16.93 2.12
C HIS A 215 -20.87 -15.59 2.05
N TYR A 216 -21.93 -15.53 1.26
CA TYR A 216 -22.64 -14.29 0.90
C TYR A 216 -23.10 -13.47 2.11
N GLU A 217 -23.67 -14.10 3.15
CA GLU A 217 -24.11 -13.38 4.35
C GLU A 217 -22.93 -12.70 5.06
N THR A 218 -21.79 -13.39 5.13
CA THR A 218 -20.57 -12.81 5.72
C THR A 218 -20.06 -11.66 4.87
N GLN A 219 -20.10 -11.79 3.53
CA GLN A 219 -19.73 -10.74 2.59
C GLN A 219 -20.57 -9.48 2.78
N VAL A 220 -21.88 -9.63 2.90
CA VAL A 220 -22.81 -8.50 3.15
C VAL A 220 -22.50 -7.82 4.48
N CYS A 221 -22.39 -8.59 5.57
CA CYS A 221 -22.11 -8.04 6.89
C CYS A 221 -20.76 -7.31 6.94
N THR A 222 -19.69 -7.92 6.45
CA THR A 222 -18.37 -7.28 6.47
C THR A 222 -18.26 -6.12 5.48
N GLY A 223 -19.02 -6.15 4.38
CA GLY A 223 -19.15 -5.01 3.47
C GLY A 223 -19.66 -3.76 4.19
N ILE A 224 -20.74 -3.89 4.97
CA ILE A 224 -21.31 -2.79 5.76
C ILE A 224 -20.32 -2.31 6.83
N GLU A 225 -19.66 -3.22 7.55
CA GLU A 225 -18.65 -2.88 8.56
C GLU A 225 -17.47 -2.09 7.98
N ARG A 226 -16.99 -2.49 6.79
CA ARG A 226 -15.84 -1.88 6.13
C ARG A 226 -16.21 -0.59 5.42
N GLU A 227 -17.42 -0.47 4.88
CA GLU A 227 -17.92 0.80 4.35
C GLU A 227 -18.07 1.82 5.48
N PHE A 228 -18.60 1.43 6.63
CA PHE A 228 -18.65 2.30 7.82
C PHE A 228 -17.26 2.75 8.25
N LEU A 229 -16.28 1.84 8.29
CA LEU A 229 -14.90 2.17 8.58
C LEU A 229 -14.34 3.18 7.56
N ASN A 230 -14.48 2.90 6.27
CA ASN A 230 -13.99 3.75 5.18
C ASN A 230 -14.58 5.18 5.22
N LEU A 231 -15.87 5.31 5.55
CA LEU A 231 -16.55 6.60 5.63
C LEU A 231 -16.09 7.42 6.84
N LEU A 232 -15.65 6.78 7.92
CA LEU A 232 -15.08 7.44 9.09
C LEU A 232 -13.59 7.75 8.93
N GLU A 233 -12.84 6.95 8.16
CA GLU A 233 -11.39 7.05 7.95
C GLU A 233 -10.95 8.23 7.02
N GLY A 234 -11.40 9.46 7.34
CA GLY A 234 -10.89 10.72 6.76
C GLY A 234 -9.56 11.21 7.37
N GLY A 235 -9.02 10.48 8.34
CA GLY A 235 -7.75 10.72 9.06
C GLY A 235 -7.38 9.43 9.82
N CYS A 236 -6.22 8.84 9.54
CA CYS A 236 -5.85 7.53 10.07
C CYS A 236 -5.54 7.62 11.59
N THR A 237 -6.08 6.65 12.37
CA THR A 237 -5.74 6.24 13.76
C THR A 237 -6.89 6.21 14.79
N ALA A 238 -8.13 6.54 14.41
CA ALA A 238 -9.24 6.58 15.36
C ALA A 238 -9.66 5.19 15.94
N PRO A 239 -9.93 5.07 17.25
CA PRO A 239 -10.47 3.86 17.88
C PRO A 239 -11.90 3.47 17.43
N ILE A 240 -12.02 2.78 16.30
CA ILE A 240 -13.31 2.40 15.69
C ILE A 240 -13.60 0.90 15.86
N GLY A 241 -14.84 0.55 16.24
CA GLY A 241 -15.36 -0.81 16.20
C GLY A 241 -16.65 -0.91 15.40
N ALA A 242 -16.85 -2.02 14.69
CA ALA A 242 -18.09 -2.29 13.95
C ALA A 242 -18.43 -3.79 13.93
N LEU A 243 -19.71 -4.10 14.05
CA LEU A 243 -20.25 -5.44 13.94
C LEU A 243 -21.61 -5.40 13.24
N ALA A 244 -21.71 -6.13 12.13
CA ALA A 244 -22.92 -6.49 11.44
C ALA A 244 -23.16 -8.00 11.55
N TYR A 245 -24.41 -8.39 11.78
CA TYR A 245 -24.86 -9.78 11.71
C TYR A 245 -26.30 -9.83 11.21
N ILE A 246 -26.68 -10.92 10.56
CA ILE A 246 -28.07 -11.19 10.16
C ILE A 246 -28.74 -11.92 11.33
N ASP A 247 -29.88 -11.42 11.78
CA ASP A 247 -30.72 -12.13 12.75
C ASP A 247 -31.55 -13.18 11.99
N GLU A 248 -31.34 -14.46 12.31
CA GLU A 248 -32.01 -15.59 11.65
C GLU A 248 -33.53 -15.58 11.83
N LYS A 249 -34.06 -14.92 12.87
CA LYS A 249 -35.50 -14.89 13.14
C LYS A 249 -36.19 -13.74 12.41
N THR A 250 -35.55 -12.59 12.31
CA THR A 250 -36.14 -11.39 11.70
C THR A 250 -35.72 -11.17 10.26
N GLU A 251 -34.68 -11.87 9.79
CA GLU A 251 -34.01 -11.65 8.50
C GLU A 251 -33.53 -10.19 8.33
N GLU A 252 -33.24 -9.52 9.45
CA GLU A 252 -32.71 -8.17 9.47
C GLU A 252 -31.21 -8.16 9.79
N ILE A 253 -30.49 -7.29 9.09
CA ILE A 253 -29.10 -6.97 9.39
C ILE A 253 -29.11 -6.03 10.60
N ASN A 254 -28.47 -6.46 11.67
CA ASN A 254 -28.22 -5.69 12.87
C ASN A 254 -26.79 -5.12 12.80
N PHE A 255 -26.66 -3.80 12.83
CA PHE A 255 -25.38 -3.11 12.82
C PHE A 255 -25.14 -2.39 14.15
N LYS A 256 -23.94 -2.55 14.70
CA LYS A 256 -23.42 -1.81 15.86
C LYS A 256 -22.09 -1.17 15.49
N GLY A 257 -21.97 0.13 15.68
CA GLY A 257 -20.75 0.91 15.44
C GLY A 257 -20.37 1.76 16.64
N VAL A 258 -19.08 1.99 16.82
CA VAL A 258 -18.56 2.82 17.91
C VAL A 258 -17.28 3.53 17.50
N LEU A 259 -17.12 4.77 17.97
CA LEU A 259 -15.93 5.59 17.86
C LEU A 259 -15.61 6.14 19.27
N LEU A 260 -14.35 6.07 19.70
CA LEU A 260 -13.89 6.60 20.99
C LEU A 260 -12.66 7.48 20.81
N SER A 261 -12.39 8.37 21.77
CA SER A 261 -11.06 8.98 21.93
C SER A 261 -10.04 7.90 22.32
N ARG A 262 -8.74 8.13 22.04
CA ARG A 262 -7.66 7.18 22.41
C ARG A 262 -7.59 6.83 23.89
N ASP A 263 -7.94 7.76 24.76
CA ASP A 263 -7.97 7.59 26.22
C ASP A 263 -9.29 6.94 26.72
N GLY A 264 -10.28 6.77 25.85
CA GLY A 264 -11.58 6.18 26.17
C GLY A 264 -12.54 7.10 26.93
N THR A 265 -12.21 8.39 27.15
CA THR A 265 -13.07 9.32 27.90
C THR A 265 -14.31 9.76 27.11
N LYS A 266 -14.20 9.87 25.79
CA LYS A 266 -15.31 10.18 24.88
C LYS A 266 -15.70 8.93 24.07
N LYS A 267 -17.01 8.73 23.89
CA LYS A 267 -17.56 7.58 23.16
C LYS A 267 -18.83 7.97 22.41
N LEU A 268 -18.84 7.69 21.11
CA LEU A 268 -20.00 7.78 20.23
C LEU A 268 -20.38 6.37 19.79
N SER A 269 -21.67 6.04 19.80
CA SER A 269 -22.16 4.70 19.42
C SER A 269 -23.41 4.82 18.57
N VAL A 270 -23.57 3.89 17.64
CA VAL A 270 -24.73 3.81 16.76
C VAL A 270 -25.18 2.36 16.63
N ASN A 271 -26.48 2.14 16.72
CA ASN A 271 -27.11 0.84 16.46
C ASN A 271 -28.25 1.08 15.49
N LYS A 272 -28.29 0.33 14.38
CA LYS A 272 -29.37 0.38 13.40
C LYS A 272 -29.64 -1.01 12.85
N THR A 273 -30.88 -1.24 12.44
CA THR A 273 -31.28 -2.44 11.69
C THR A 273 -31.63 -2.07 10.26
N GLY A 274 -31.50 -3.03 9.35
CA GLY A 274 -31.92 -2.88 7.96
C GLY A 274 -32.26 -4.22 7.34
N LYS A 275 -33.27 -4.25 6.46
CA LYS A 275 -33.65 -5.49 5.77
C LYS A 275 -32.55 -5.94 4.80
N VAL A 276 -32.32 -7.24 4.70
CA VAL A 276 -31.48 -7.82 3.65
C VAL A 276 -32.00 -7.36 2.27
N GLY A 277 -31.09 -7.00 1.36
CA GLY A 277 -31.41 -6.38 0.06
C GLY A 277 -31.78 -4.89 0.08
N ARG A 278 -32.04 -4.27 1.23
CA ARG A 278 -32.28 -2.80 1.37
C ARG A 278 -31.29 -2.11 2.31
N HIS A 279 -30.10 -2.68 2.47
CA HIS A 279 -29.07 -2.23 3.40
C HIS A 279 -28.01 -1.31 2.78
N ARG A 280 -28.18 -0.94 1.50
CA ARG A 280 -27.20 -0.13 0.74
C ARG A 280 -26.77 1.16 1.44
N TYR A 281 -27.66 1.79 2.20
CA TYR A 281 -27.37 3.04 2.91
C TYR A 281 -27.10 2.85 4.41
N LEU A 282 -27.16 1.61 4.94
CA LEU A 282 -27.06 1.36 6.38
C LEU A 282 -25.71 1.81 6.95
N ALA A 283 -24.61 1.50 6.26
CA ALA A 283 -23.27 1.93 6.68
C ALA A 283 -23.14 3.45 6.68
N LYS A 284 -23.58 4.10 5.59
CA LYS A 284 -23.56 5.56 5.45
C LYS A 284 -24.40 6.26 6.51
N ASP A 285 -25.63 5.81 6.70
CA ASP A 285 -26.54 6.34 7.71
C ASP A 285 -26.02 6.21 9.15
N CYS A 286 -25.17 5.21 9.40
CA CYS A 286 -24.48 5.03 10.68
C CYS A 286 -23.25 5.94 10.78
N ALA A 287 -22.46 6.06 9.72
CA ALA A 287 -21.28 6.93 9.68
C ALA A 287 -21.69 8.40 9.81
N ASP A 288 -22.67 8.85 9.03
CA ASP A 288 -23.23 10.21 9.09
C ASP A 288 -23.76 10.53 10.50
N TYR A 289 -24.39 9.56 11.17
CA TYR A 289 -24.86 9.73 12.55
C TYR A 289 -23.71 10.00 13.53
N ILE A 290 -22.60 9.26 13.41
CA ILE A 290 -21.40 9.44 14.25
C ILE A 290 -20.74 10.78 13.93
N ILE A 291 -20.55 11.09 12.65
CA ILE A 291 -19.94 12.33 12.17
C ILE A 291 -20.71 13.56 12.68
N ASN A 292 -22.03 13.57 12.52
CA ASN A 292 -22.88 14.70 12.91
C ASN A 292 -22.98 14.88 14.44
N ARG A 293 -22.51 13.91 15.24
CA ARG A 293 -22.46 13.97 16.71
C ARG A 293 -21.09 14.33 17.27
N GLY A 294 -20.23 14.95 16.47
CA GLY A 294 -18.90 15.35 16.90
C GLY A 294 -17.82 14.32 16.57
N GLY A 295 -18.13 13.33 15.72
CA GLY A 295 -17.18 12.28 15.38
C GLY A 295 -15.94 12.81 14.65
N LYS A 296 -16.07 13.87 13.85
CA LYS A 296 -14.94 14.49 13.16
C LYS A 296 -13.98 15.14 14.14
N GLU A 297 -14.51 15.92 15.08
CA GLU A 297 -13.77 16.61 16.13
C GLU A 297 -13.03 15.58 17.00
N LEU A 298 -13.71 14.49 17.37
CA LEU A 298 -13.11 13.40 18.12
C LEU A 298 -11.94 12.73 17.39
N MET A 299 -12.01 12.60 16.05
CA MET A 299 -10.92 12.06 15.25
C MET A 299 -9.77 13.06 15.04
N LEU A 300 -10.06 14.37 14.98
CA LEU A 300 -9.08 15.44 14.84
C LEU A 300 -8.31 15.72 16.14
N GLU A 301 -8.97 15.65 17.30
CA GLU A 301 -8.30 15.74 18.62
C GLU A 301 -7.20 14.66 18.79
N ASP A 302 -7.34 13.52 18.09
CA ASP A 302 -6.36 12.45 18.07
C ASP A 302 -5.22 12.65 17.03
N GLU A 303 -5.30 13.69 16.17
CA GLU A 303 -4.28 14.07 15.16
C GLU A 303 -3.25 15.10 15.67
N ASP A 304 -3.44 15.69 16.86
CA ASP A 304 -2.44 16.52 17.56
C ASP A 304 -1.29 15.65 18.13
N ILE A 305 -0.72 14.81 17.28
CA ILE A 305 0.59 14.21 17.48
C ILE A 305 1.60 15.32 17.14
N GLU A 306 2.47 15.68 18.07
CA GLU A 306 3.64 16.52 17.76
C GLU A 306 4.32 15.94 16.52
N LYS A 307 4.41 16.74 15.44
CA LYS A 307 5.02 16.29 14.20
C LYS A 307 6.52 16.14 14.44
N GLU A 308 6.93 14.92 14.76
CA GLU A 308 8.28 14.58 15.18
C GLU A 308 9.29 14.68 14.01
N PHE A 309 8.80 14.49 12.77
CA PHE A 309 9.63 14.49 11.57
C PHE A 309 9.01 15.29 10.42
N SER A 310 9.85 15.80 9.52
CA SER A 310 9.48 16.59 8.35
C SER A 310 10.26 16.12 7.13
N VAL A 311 9.57 15.92 6.00
CA VAL A 311 10.17 15.52 4.73
C VAL A 311 9.71 16.39 3.58
N TYR A 312 10.58 16.54 2.57
CA TYR A 312 10.29 17.31 1.38
C TYR A 312 10.43 16.46 0.11
N SER A 313 9.41 16.47 -0.75
CA SER A 313 9.44 15.77 -2.02
C SER A 313 9.74 16.73 -3.17
N THR A 314 10.81 16.45 -3.94
CA THR A 314 11.18 17.22 -5.16
C THR A 314 10.26 16.98 -6.36
N LYS A 315 9.20 16.21 -6.13
CA LYS A 315 8.07 16.01 -7.03
C LYS A 315 6.79 16.24 -6.25
N SER A 316 5.81 16.90 -6.87
CA SER A 316 4.48 17.09 -6.31
C SER A 316 3.81 15.74 -6.00
N LEU A 317 3.38 15.55 -4.76
CA LEU A 317 2.68 14.33 -4.31
C LEU A 317 1.18 14.55 -4.32
N SER A 318 0.41 13.55 -4.77
CA SER A 318 -1.04 13.54 -4.62
C SER A 318 -1.45 13.37 -3.15
N GLU A 319 -2.67 13.75 -2.78
CA GLU A 319 -3.18 13.54 -1.42
C GLU A 319 -3.15 12.07 -1.00
N ILE A 320 -3.47 11.16 -1.93
CA ILE A 320 -3.36 9.71 -1.69
C ILE A 320 -1.92 9.32 -1.34
N GLN A 321 -0.92 9.88 -2.03
CA GLN A 321 0.49 9.60 -1.75
C GLN A 321 0.97 10.23 -0.44
N LYS A 322 0.50 11.43 -0.12
CA LYS A 322 0.80 12.06 1.19
C LYS A 322 0.22 11.22 2.34
N ASN A 323 -0.97 10.66 2.17
CA ASN A 323 -1.62 9.79 3.15
C ASN A 323 -0.91 8.43 3.36
N LEU A 324 0.08 8.09 2.53
CA LEU A 324 0.96 6.93 2.75
C LEU A 324 2.11 7.23 3.72
N LEU A 325 2.38 8.50 4.01
CA LEU A 325 3.33 8.93 5.04
C LEU A 325 2.59 9.04 6.39
N PRO A 326 3.24 8.74 7.52
CA PRO A 326 2.63 8.86 8.85
C PRO A 326 2.05 10.25 9.11
N THR A 327 0.92 10.32 9.80
CA THR A 327 0.31 11.60 10.22
C THR A 327 1.20 12.40 11.17
N SER A 328 2.11 11.73 11.88
CA SER A 328 3.18 12.36 12.69
C SER A 328 4.28 13.01 11.85
N MET A 329 4.23 12.93 10.52
CA MET A 329 5.23 13.49 9.62
C MET A 329 4.67 14.70 8.86
N LYS A 330 5.37 15.83 8.93
CA LYS A 330 5.09 16.97 8.05
C LYS A 330 5.61 16.65 6.65
N VAL A 331 4.76 16.81 5.63
CA VAL A 331 5.11 16.52 4.25
C VAL A 331 4.89 17.76 3.39
N GLU A 332 5.96 18.22 2.75
CA GLU A 332 5.91 19.27 1.74
C GLU A 332 6.35 18.70 0.40
N SER A 333 5.84 19.25 -0.70
CA SER A 333 6.19 18.77 -2.04
C SER A 333 6.03 19.84 -3.10
N SER A 334 6.96 19.91 -4.03
CA SER A 334 6.86 20.71 -5.25
C SER A 334 7.71 20.09 -6.36
N ASP A 335 7.44 20.46 -7.61
CA ASP A 335 8.24 19.99 -8.75
C ASP A 335 9.50 20.84 -8.93
N PHE A 336 10.66 20.24 -8.66
CA PHE A 336 11.96 20.91 -8.77
C PHE A 336 12.46 20.99 -10.22
N ILE A 337 11.80 20.30 -11.14
CA ILE A 337 12.10 20.38 -12.56
C ILE A 337 10.83 20.66 -13.34
N LYS A 338 10.96 21.45 -14.41
CA LYS A 338 9.89 21.71 -15.37
C LYS A 338 10.33 21.22 -16.73
N ILE A 339 9.45 20.51 -17.41
CA ILE A 339 9.71 20.03 -18.76
C ILE A 339 9.17 21.06 -19.75
N ARG A 340 10.04 21.59 -20.60
CA ARG A 340 9.66 22.47 -21.70
C ARG A 340 9.81 21.71 -23.01
N PHE A 341 8.70 21.44 -23.69
CA PHE A 341 8.76 20.83 -25.02
C PHE A 341 9.31 21.83 -26.04
N ASN A 342 10.27 21.38 -26.84
CA ASN A 342 10.80 22.17 -27.94
C ASN A 342 9.83 22.08 -29.12
N ARG A 343 9.78 23.14 -29.93
CA ARG A 343 9.05 23.10 -31.19
C ARG A 343 9.79 22.18 -32.15
N ILE A 344 9.16 21.07 -32.53
CA ILE A 344 9.69 20.14 -33.52
C ILE A 344 9.18 20.58 -34.90
N PRO A 345 10.07 20.87 -35.87
CA PRO A 345 9.64 21.24 -37.22
C PRO A 345 8.82 20.11 -37.87
N PRO A 346 7.68 20.39 -38.54
CA PRO A 346 6.89 19.35 -39.21
C PRO A 346 7.68 18.51 -40.21
N LYS A 347 8.68 19.11 -40.88
CA LYS A 347 9.60 18.41 -41.78
C LYS A 347 10.35 17.24 -41.13
N THR A 348 10.47 17.22 -39.80
CA THR A 348 11.19 16.17 -39.05
C THR A 348 10.42 14.84 -39.02
N VAL A 349 9.09 14.89 -39.11
CA VAL A 349 8.20 13.71 -39.07
C VAL A 349 7.34 13.57 -40.34
N LYS A 350 7.57 14.42 -41.35
CA LYS A 350 6.80 14.45 -42.60
C LYS A 350 6.92 13.14 -43.39
N ASP A 351 8.11 12.55 -43.40
CA ASP A 351 8.41 11.31 -44.11
C ASP A 351 8.49 10.14 -43.11
N GLU A 352 8.25 8.90 -43.58
CA GLU A 352 8.33 7.70 -42.75
C GLU A 352 9.70 7.60 -42.05
N ILE A 353 9.69 7.54 -40.71
CA ILE A 353 10.89 7.27 -39.92
C ILE A 353 10.99 5.77 -39.69
N LYS A 354 11.96 5.15 -40.36
CA LYS A 354 12.15 3.70 -40.30
C LYS A 354 12.54 3.17 -38.92
N ASN A 355 13.44 3.86 -38.22
CA ASN A 355 13.89 3.47 -36.88
C ASN A 355 13.85 4.68 -35.95
N VAL A 356 12.98 4.66 -34.95
CA VAL A 356 12.83 5.74 -33.96
C VAL A 356 13.17 5.24 -32.56
N ILE A 357 13.85 6.08 -31.78
CA ILE A 357 14.26 5.76 -30.42
C ILE A 357 13.67 6.76 -29.42
N PHE A 358 13.10 6.23 -28.32
CA PHE A 358 12.66 7.00 -27.16
C PHE A 358 13.28 6.46 -25.87
N THR A 359 14.02 7.29 -25.14
CA THR A 359 14.64 6.90 -23.86
C THR A 359 13.83 7.32 -22.64
N SER A 360 12.81 8.15 -22.80
CA SER A 360 11.96 8.63 -21.71
C SER A 360 10.51 8.86 -22.16
N LYS A 361 9.58 8.88 -21.20
CA LYS A 361 8.18 9.28 -21.42
C LYS A 361 8.07 10.72 -21.93
N ASN A 362 8.88 11.64 -21.43
CA ASN A 362 8.86 13.05 -21.86
C ASN A 362 9.23 13.19 -23.34
N GLY A 363 10.12 12.33 -23.86
CA GLY A 363 10.39 12.27 -25.30
C GLY A 363 9.14 11.91 -26.11
N VAL A 364 8.37 10.92 -25.64
CA VAL A 364 7.11 10.50 -26.27
C VAL A 364 6.05 11.61 -26.18
N GLU A 365 5.87 12.20 -25.01
CA GLU A 365 4.89 13.28 -24.79
C GLU A 365 5.22 14.54 -25.57
N SER A 366 6.50 14.90 -25.71
CA SER A 366 6.93 16.08 -26.49
C SER A 366 6.56 15.99 -27.97
N ILE A 367 6.62 14.77 -28.52
CA ILE A 367 6.17 14.46 -29.89
C ILE A 367 4.65 14.56 -29.97
N LEU A 368 3.94 13.90 -29.06
CA LEU A 368 2.46 13.90 -29.03
C LEU A 368 1.86 15.28 -28.74
N ASN A 369 2.62 16.19 -28.15
CA ASN A 369 2.24 17.58 -27.98
C ASN A 369 2.31 18.38 -29.29
N SER A 370 3.14 17.94 -30.23
CA SER A 370 3.40 18.64 -31.50
C SER A 370 2.68 17.99 -32.69
N PHE A 371 2.37 16.69 -32.60
CA PHE A 371 1.81 15.90 -33.69
C PHE A 371 0.79 14.88 -33.17
N THR A 372 -0.22 14.59 -33.98
CA THR A 372 -1.19 13.52 -33.76
C THR A 372 -0.59 12.15 -34.11
N SER A 373 -1.18 11.07 -33.60
CA SER A 373 -0.72 9.70 -33.91
C SER A 373 -0.70 9.40 -35.41
N ASP A 374 -1.67 9.94 -36.17
CA ASP A 374 -1.83 9.69 -37.59
C ASP A 374 -0.76 10.40 -38.44
N GLU A 375 -0.18 11.48 -37.91
CA GLU A 375 0.96 12.18 -38.51
C GLU A 375 2.29 11.46 -38.25
N LEU A 376 2.35 10.52 -37.31
CA LEU A 376 3.57 9.82 -36.92
C LEU A 376 3.75 8.51 -37.69
N GLN A 377 4.44 8.58 -38.83
CA GLN A 377 4.73 7.40 -39.65
C GLN A 377 6.01 6.70 -39.16
N PHE A 378 5.92 5.97 -38.05
CA PHE A 378 7.05 5.22 -37.48
C PHE A 378 6.96 3.72 -37.80
N LYS A 379 7.98 3.18 -38.48
CA LYS A 379 8.00 1.76 -38.87
C LYS A 379 8.50 0.84 -37.75
N ASN A 380 9.65 1.17 -37.15
CA ASN A 380 10.23 0.43 -36.03
C ASN A 380 10.45 1.37 -34.85
N ILE A 381 9.72 1.14 -33.75
CA ILE A 381 9.85 1.93 -32.52
C ILE A 381 10.67 1.15 -31.49
N TYR A 382 11.71 1.79 -30.96
CA TYR A 382 12.60 1.26 -29.93
C TYR A 382 12.54 2.16 -28.71
N CYS A 383 12.54 1.59 -27.51
CA CYS A 383 12.50 2.41 -26.30
C CYS A 383 13.26 1.85 -25.10
N VAL A 384 13.53 2.72 -24.14
CA VAL A 384 14.04 2.34 -22.82
C VAL A 384 12.91 2.33 -21.80
N GLY A 385 12.77 1.21 -21.09
CA GLY A 385 11.89 1.06 -19.94
C GLY A 385 10.44 0.70 -20.27
N ARG A 386 9.84 -0.11 -19.39
CA ARG A 386 8.45 -0.59 -19.52
C ARG A 386 7.41 0.54 -19.55
N ARG A 387 7.65 1.60 -18.79
CA ARG A 387 6.79 2.79 -18.70
C ARG A 387 6.70 3.55 -20.02
N THR A 388 7.83 3.73 -20.70
CA THR A 388 7.90 4.36 -22.03
C THR A 388 7.23 3.46 -23.05
N LYS A 389 7.51 2.14 -23.02
CA LYS A 389 6.86 1.14 -23.88
C LYS A 389 5.33 1.22 -23.81
N LYS A 390 4.77 1.16 -22.59
CA LYS A 390 3.32 1.21 -22.37
C LYS A 390 2.69 2.47 -22.96
N LEU A 391 3.31 3.63 -22.78
CA LEU A 391 2.79 4.90 -23.32
C LEU A 391 2.82 4.93 -24.86
N ILE A 392 3.91 4.45 -25.47
CA ILE A 392 4.04 4.36 -26.93
C ILE A 392 2.97 3.42 -27.50
N GLU A 393 2.80 2.23 -26.93
CA GLU A 393 1.81 1.24 -27.40
C GLU A 393 0.37 1.72 -27.25
N GLN A 394 0.09 2.60 -26.29
CA GLN A 394 -1.23 3.19 -26.09
C GLN A 394 -1.54 4.37 -27.03
N ARG A 395 -0.51 5.12 -27.46
CA ARG A 395 -0.72 6.46 -28.07
C ARG A 395 -0.09 6.65 -29.44
N ILE A 396 0.88 5.82 -29.82
CA ILE A 396 1.62 5.95 -31.08
C ILE A 396 1.53 4.65 -31.88
N GLY A 397 1.98 3.53 -31.34
CA GLY A 397 2.01 2.27 -32.08
C GLY A 397 2.84 1.18 -31.41
N LYS A 398 2.98 0.04 -32.08
CA LYS A 398 3.64 -1.14 -31.52
C LYS A 398 5.15 -0.92 -31.35
N VAL A 399 5.67 -1.25 -30.16
CA VAL A 399 7.12 -1.21 -29.89
C VAL A 399 7.77 -2.50 -30.38
N LYS A 400 8.80 -2.37 -31.21
CA LYS A 400 9.55 -3.51 -31.75
C LYS A 400 10.47 -4.15 -30.70
N HIS A 401 11.19 -3.33 -29.96
CA HIS A 401 12.04 -3.79 -28.86
C HIS A 401 12.14 -2.73 -27.76
N ALA A 402 12.15 -3.20 -26.51
CA ALA A 402 12.35 -2.35 -25.35
C ALA A 402 13.46 -2.93 -24.47
N ALA A 403 14.43 -2.09 -24.11
CA ALA A 403 15.53 -2.49 -23.24
C ALA A 403 15.40 -1.87 -21.84
N ARG A 404 16.11 -2.45 -20.87
CA ARG A 404 16.11 -1.97 -19.49
C ARG A 404 16.87 -0.66 -19.27
N ASN A 405 17.84 -0.34 -20.12
CA ASN A 405 18.62 0.89 -20.08
C ASN A 405 19.16 1.24 -21.48
N ALA A 406 19.72 2.46 -21.61
CA ALA A 406 20.23 2.99 -22.87
C ALA A 406 21.39 2.15 -23.45
N ALA A 407 22.29 1.64 -22.61
CA ALA A 407 23.42 0.80 -23.05
C ALA A 407 22.96 -0.53 -23.67
N LYS A 408 22.02 -1.23 -23.02
CA LYS A 408 21.44 -2.47 -23.57
C LYS A 408 20.61 -2.22 -24.82
N LEU A 409 19.98 -1.05 -24.93
CA LEU A 409 19.33 -0.68 -26.17
C LEU A 409 20.37 -0.48 -27.29
N ALA A 410 21.47 0.23 -27.02
CA ALA A 410 22.54 0.44 -28.00
C ALA A 410 23.13 -0.89 -28.49
N GLU A 411 23.48 -1.81 -27.57
CA GLU A 411 24.01 -3.14 -27.91
C GLU A 411 23.07 -3.90 -28.86
N TYR A 412 21.77 -3.94 -28.55
CA TYR A 412 20.78 -4.60 -29.39
C TYR A 412 20.70 -3.95 -30.78
N LEU A 413 20.64 -2.61 -30.83
CA LEU A 413 20.48 -1.89 -32.08
C LEU A 413 21.74 -1.99 -32.98
N SER A 414 22.94 -2.07 -32.40
CA SER A 414 24.18 -2.28 -33.13
C SER A 414 24.24 -3.63 -33.87
N LEU A 415 23.51 -4.64 -33.39
CA LEU A 415 23.46 -5.97 -34.01
C LEU A 415 22.28 -6.13 -34.98
N GLU A 416 21.13 -5.57 -34.62
CA GLU A 416 19.83 -5.94 -35.21
C GLU A 416 19.26 -4.90 -36.18
N ILE A 417 19.86 -3.71 -36.30
CA ILE A 417 19.36 -2.71 -37.25
C ILE A 417 20.04 -2.91 -38.62
N PRO A 418 19.29 -3.36 -39.66
CA PRO A 418 19.83 -3.56 -41.01
C PRO A 418 20.17 -2.26 -41.73
N GLU A 419 19.54 -1.15 -41.34
CA GLU A 419 19.79 0.18 -41.89
C GLU A 419 20.54 1.02 -40.86
N GLN A 420 21.76 1.44 -41.18
CA GLN A 420 22.64 2.22 -40.31
C GLN A 420 22.15 3.67 -40.08
N LYS A 421 20.85 3.90 -39.84
CA LYS A 421 20.27 5.20 -39.53
C LYS A 421 19.11 5.07 -38.54
N VAL A 422 19.15 5.91 -37.50
CA VAL A 422 18.10 6.04 -36.48
C VAL A 422 17.77 7.52 -36.23
N THR A 423 16.52 7.81 -35.86
CA THR A 423 16.12 9.12 -35.31
C THR A 423 15.89 8.98 -33.82
N TYR A 424 16.59 9.77 -33.02
CA TYR A 424 16.53 9.73 -31.56
C TYR A 424 15.91 11.02 -31.02
N PHE A 425 14.71 10.92 -30.44
CA PHE A 425 14.05 12.03 -29.76
C PHE A 425 14.50 12.09 -28.30
N CYS A 426 15.26 13.13 -27.94
CA CYS A 426 16.01 13.19 -26.68
C CYS A 426 15.83 14.52 -25.93
N SER A 427 16.28 14.54 -24.67
CA SER A 427 16.45 15.77 -23.88
C SER A 427 17.74 16.52 -24.25
N ASP A 428 17.80 17.76 -23.81
CA ASP A 428 19.04 18.54 -23.65
C ASP A 428 20.01 17.87 -22.65
N LEU A 429 19.52 17.43 -21.50
CA LEU A 429 20.27 16.67 -20.50
C LEU A 429 20.12 15.17 -20.79
N ARG A 430 21.02 14.58 -21.59
CA ARG A 430 21.00 13.15 -21.94
C ARG A 430 22.34 12.49 -21.63
N LEU A 431 22.30 11.18 -21.39
CA LEU A 431 23.50 10.35 -21.34
C LEU A 431 23.95 10.04 -22.78
N ASP A 432 25.19 10.43 -23.12
CA ASP A 432 25.75 10.25 -24.46
C ASP A 432 26.04 8.79 -24.83
N THR A 433 25.88 7.86 -23.88
CA THR A 433 26.19 6.43 -24.07
C THR A 433 25.46 5.82 -25.26
N LEU A 434 24.19 6.19 -25.50
CA LEU A 434 23.43 5.63 -26.63
C LEU A 434 23.91 6.21 -27.98
N PRO A 435 23.94 7.54 -28.20
CA PRO A 435 24.50 8.12 -29.42
C PRO A 435 25.93 7.67 -29.73
N THR A 436 26.81 7.64 -28.72
CA THR A 436 28.22 7.26 -28.88
C THR A 436 28.35 5.81 -29.34
N VAL A 437 27.75 4.86 -28.63
CA VAL A 437 27.85 3.43 -28.98
C VAL A 437 27.26 3.14 -30.36
N LEU A 438 26.14 3.78 -30.72
CA LEU A 438 25.55 3.60 -32.05
C LEU A 438 26.48 4.15 -33.15
N THR A 439 27.05 5.33 -32.94
CA THR A 439 27.96 5.96 -33.92
C THR A 439 29.25 5.15 -34.09
N GLU A 440 29.82 4.64 -33.00
CA GLU A 440 31.00 3.76 -33.01
C GLU A 440 30.75 2.44 -33.77
N ASN A 441 29.52 1.94 -33.77
CA ASN A 441 29.10 0.76 -34.54
C ASN A 441 28.61 1.11 -35.96
N GLY A 442 28.91 2.31 -36.45
CA GLY A 442 28.61 2.74 -37.82
C GLY A 442 27.14 3.12 -38.06
N ILE A 443 26.32 3.28 -37.01
CA ILE A 443 24.93 3.72 -37.14
C ILE A 443 24.85 5.24 -37.07
N ARG A 444 24.31 5.87 -38.12
CA ARG A 444 24.05 7.30 -38.16
C ARG A 444 22.89 7.68 -37.25
N VAL A 445 23.17 8.45 -36.20
CA VAL A 445 22.16 8.95 -35.27
C VAL A 445 21.71 10.36 -35.70
N ASN A 446 20.43 10.52 -35.99
CA ASN A 446 19.79 11.83 -36.17
C ASN A 446 19.12 12.23 -34.86
N GLU A 447 19.78 13.08 -34.08
CA GLU A 447 19.29 13.52 -32.77
C GLU A 447 18.32 14.69 -32.94
N VAL A 448 17.14 14.56 -32.35
CA VAL A 448 16.13 15.61 -32.28
C VAL A 448 15.91 15.94 -30.82
N GLU A 449 16.42 17.10 -30.41
CA GLU A 449 16.19 17.62 -29.07
C GLU A 449 14.72 18.03 -28.92
N ALA A 450 13.93 17.13 -28.34
CA ALA A 450 12.48 17.22 -28.32
C ALA A 450 11.97 17.98 -27.09
N TYR A 451 12.74 18.02 -26.01
CA TYR A 451 12.39 18.75 -24.79
C TYR A 451 13.63 19.18 -23.99
N LYS A 452 13.42 20.17 -23.13
CA LYS A 452 14.40 20.67 -22.16
C LYS A 452 13.95 20.44 -20.74
N THR A 453 14.88 20.11 -19.86
CA THR A 453 14.64 20.03 -18.42
C THR A 453 15.13 21.31 -17.76
N MET A 454 14.20 22.15 -17.32
CA MET A 454 14.49 23.39 -16.62
C MET A 454 14.50 23.14 -15.11
N PHE A 455 15.57 23.57 -14.43
CA PHE A 455 15.59 23.57 -12.97
C PHE A 455 14.65 24.64 -12.42
N SER A 456 13.92 24.29 -11.37
CA SER A 456 12.93 25.13 -10.70
C SER A 456 13.03 24.87 -9.19
N PRO A 457 14.19 25.16 -8.58
CA PRO A 457 14.40 24.88 -7.15
C PRO A 457 13.40 25.62 -6.28
N THR A 458 13.02 24.98 -5.18
CA THR A 458 12.32 25.63 -4.08
C THR A 458 13.25 25.63 -2.87
N ILE A 459 13.25 26.71 -2.08
CA ILE A 459 13.96 26.76 -0.80
C ILE A 459 13.25 25.80 0.16
N VAL A 460 13.99 24.83 0.68
CA VAL A 460 13.52 23.82 1.63
C VAL A 460 13.97 24.21 3.02
N ASP A 461 13.00 24.32 3.93
CA ASP A 461 13.24 24.70 5.32
C ASP A 461 14.25 23.77 6.01
N ASP A 462 15.09 24.33 6.90
CA ASP A 462 16.12 23.57 7.60
C ASP A 462 15.55 22.58 8.62
N SER A 463 14.30 22.75 9.06
CA SER A 463 13.58 21.77 9.89
C SER A 463 13.26 20.46 9.16
N VAL A 464 13.37 20.42 7.82
CA VAL A 464 13.17 19.19 7.04
C VAL A 464 14.31 18.20 7.32
N ASN A 465 13.96 16.99 7.75
CA ASN A 465 14.92 15.94 8.08
C ASN A 465 15.40 15.15 6.85
N GLY A 466 14.59 15.09 5.78
CA GLY A 466 14.92 14.30 4.59
C GLY A 466 14.24 14.78 3.31
N VAL A 467 14.88 14.50 2.18
CA VAL A 467 14.44 14.96 0.85
C VAL A 467 14.31 13.77 -0.09
N LEU A 468 13.15 13.66 -0.75
CA LEU A 468 12.85 12.61 -1.72
C LEU A 468 13.22 13.08 -3.13
N PHE A 469 14.09 12.33 -3.80
CA PHE A 469 14.63 12.62 -5.13
C PHE A 469 14.19 11.58 -6.16
N TYR A 470 13.71 12.06 -7.31
CA TYR A 470 13.09 11.23 -8.35
C TYR A 470 13.89 11.17 -9.66
N SER A 471 14.98 11.93 -9.75
CA SER A 471 15.95 11.87 -10.84
C SER A 471 17.27 12.55 -10.44
N PRO A 472 18.39 12.28 -11.13
CA PRO A 472 19.63 13.04 -10.92
C PRO A 472 19.42 14.56 -11.04
N SER A 473 18.64 15.00 -12.03
CA SER A 473 18.31 16.41 -12.25
C SER A 473 17.56 17.06 -11.08
N THR A 474 16.74 16.32 -10.33
CA THR A 474 16.10 16.86 -9.12
C THR A 474 17.10 17.08 -7.98
N VAL A 475 18.19 16.29 -7.92
CA VAL A 475 19.28 16.48 -6.95
C VAL A 475 20.04 17.76 -7.31
N GLU A 476 20.45 17.88 -8.58
CA GLU A 476 21.16 19.05 -9.09
C GLU A 476 20.34 20.34 -8.91
N SER A 477 19.05 20.30 -9.26
CA SER A 477 18.16 21.43 -9.04
C SER A 477 18.07 21.80 -7.57
N TYR A 478 17.90 20.82 -6.66
CA TYR A 478 17.80 21.11 -5.23
C TYR A 478 19.05 21.82 -4.70
N LEU A 479 20.24 21.39 -5.13
CA LEU A 479 21.53 21.94 -4.68
C LEU A 479 21.79 23.37 -5.14
N GLN A 480 20.98 23.94 -6.05
CA GLN A 480 21.12 25.34 -6.46
C GLN A 480 20.76 26.32 -5.33
N GLU A 481 19.77 25.97 -4.51
CA GLU A 481 19.22 26.85 -3.46
C GLU A 481 19.30 26.21 -2.06
N ASN A 482 19.75 24.95 -1.95
CA ASN A 482 19.70 24.18 -0.72
C ASN A 482 21.01 23.44 -0.41
N LYS A 483 21.23 23.17 0.88
CA LYS A 483 22.39 22.42 1.37
C LYS A 483 22.12 20.91 1.41
N ALA A 484 23.19 20.13 1.24
CA ALA A 484 23.16 18.67 1.25
C ALA A 484 23.26 18.04 2.67
N ASN A 485 22.66 18.68 3.66
CA ASN A 485 22.74 18.31 5.09
C ASN A 485 21.57 17.44 5.59
N LYS A 486 20.72 16.96 4.68
CA LYS A 486 19.50 16.19 4.97
C LYS A 486 19.66 14.74 4.49
N VAL A 487 18.80 13.82 4.91
CA VAL A 487 18.82 12.45 4.36
C VAL A 487 18.27 12.47 2.93
N ALA A 488 19.02 11.94 1.97
CA ALA A 488 18.59 11.86 0.57
C ALA A 488 17.93 10.51 0.28
N PHE A 489 16.63 10.51 -0.04
CA PHE A 489 15.86 9.34 -0.40
C PHE A 489 15.70 9.25 -1.92
N CYS A 490 16.44 8.36 -2.56
CA CYS A 490 16.54 8.29 -4.01
C CYS A 490 15.65 7.19 -4.60
N ILE A 491 14.90 7.50 -5.67
CA ILE A 491 14.05 6.54 -6.39
C ILE A 491 14.82 5.36 -7.00
N GLY A 492 16.12 5.51 -7.23
CA GLY A 492 16.93 4.43 -7.78
C GLY A 492 18.40 4.81 -7.90
N GLU A 493 19.20 3.84 -8.36
CA GLU A 493 20.66 3.90 -8.27
C GLU A 493 21.29 5.06 -9.06
N SER A 494 20.72 5.45 -10.20
CA SER A 494 21.21 6.61 -10.96
C SER A 494 21.06 7.91 -10.18
N THR A 495 19.93 8.08 -9.47
CA THR A 495 19.67 9.24 -8.63
C THR A 495 20.55 9.22 -7.38
N ALA A 496 20.73 8.03 -6.79
CA ALA A 496 21.60 7.82 -5.64
C ALA A 496 23.07 8.12 -5.95
N LYS A 497 23.56 7.72 -7.13
CA LYS A 497 24.91 8.03 -7.59
C LYS A 497 25.16 9.54 -7.65
N GLU A 498 24.17 10.31 -8.09
CA GLU A 498 24.25 11.78 -8.08
C GLU A 498 24.22 12.33 -6.66
N ALA A 499 23.27 11.90 -5.83
CA ALA A 499 23.15 12.33 -4.44
C ALA A 499 24.43 12.05 -3.62
N ARG A 500 25.06 10.87 -3.78
CA ARG A 500 26.28 10.50 -3.03
C ARG A 500 27.49 11.39 -3.29
N LYS A 501 27.47 12.22 -4.35
CA LYS A 501 28.53 13.22 -4.56
C LYS A 501 28.46 14.36 -3.55
N HIS A 502 27.30 14.60 -2.95
CA HIS A 502 27.01 15.79 -2.14
C HIS A 502 26.45 15.47 -0.76
N PHE A 503 25.67 14.39 -0.63
CA PHE A 503 24.99 13.99 0.61
C PHE A 503 25.74 12.85 1.31
N GLU A 504 25.87 12.94 2.63
CA GLU A 504 26.48 11.88 3.44
C GLU A 504 25.55 10.67 3.62
N ASN A 505 24.25 10.91 3.81
CA ASN A 505 23.26 9.86 4.06
C ASN A 505 22.32 9.70 2.85
N VAL A 506 22.57 8.68 2.05
CA VAL A 506 21.79 8.37 0.84
C VAL A 506 21.13 7.00 0.97
N GLN A 507 19.81 6.99 0.88
CA GLN A 507 18.97 5.81 0.89
C GLN A 507 18.43 5.56 -0.53
N VAL A 508 18.35 4.29 -0.95
CA VAL A 508 17.91 3.93 -2.31
C VAL A 508 16.69 3.02 -2.24
N ALA A 509 15.64 3.38 -2.98
CA ALA A 509 14.40 2.61 -3.04
C ALA A 509 14.64 1.25 -3.71
N ASN A 510 13.99 0.20 -3.19
CA ASN A 510 14.04 -1.14 -3.78
C ASN A 510 13.44 -1.19 -5.19
N LEU A 511 12.42 -0.35 -5.44
CA LEU A 511 11.76 -0.22 -6.74
C LEU A 511 11.72 1.25 -7.19
N PRO A 512 11.86 1.54 -8.49
CA PRO A 512 11.83 2.90 -9.03
C PRO A 512 10.40 3.46 -9.15
N THR A 513 9.71 3.55 -8.01
CA THR A 513 8.33 4.01 -7.85
C THR A 513 8.25 5.06 -6.75
N VAL A 514 7.26 5.95 -6.82
CA VAL A 514 7.08 7.01 -5.79
C VAL A 514 6.74 6.35 -4.45
N GLU A 515 5.90 5.33 -4.50
CA GLU A 515 5.42 4.55 -3.37
C GLU A 515 6.56 3.82 -2.66
N SER A 516 7.58 3.35 -3.39
CA SER A 516 8.77 2.72 -2.79
C SER A 516 9.72 3.73 -2.16
N VAL A 517 9.77 4.98 -2.66
CA VAL A 517 10.53 6.06 -1.99
C VAL A 517 9.84 6.46 -0.69
N ILE A 518 8.52 6.66 -0.72
CA ILE A 518 7.72 6.94 0.48
C ILE A 518 7.85 5.82 1.51
N GLU A 519 7.80 4.56 1.10
CA GLU A 519 8.02 3.43 2.00
C GLU A 519 9.41 3.45 2.64
N MET A 520 10.45 3.77 1.87
CA MET A 520 11.80 3.89 2.40
C MET A 520 11.93 5.04 3.41
N VAL A 521 11.24 6.16 3.18
CA VAL A 521 11.13 7.25 4.17
C VAL A 521 10.49 6.72 5.44
N ASN A 522 9.36 6.03 5.33
CA ASN A 522 8.68 5.44 6.48
C ASN A 522 9.63 4.51 7.24
N LEU A 523 10.29 3.57 6.56
CA LEU A 523 11.24 2.64 7.18
C LEU A 523 12.42 3.33 7.85
N HIS A 524 12.87 4.47 7.34
CA HIS A 524 14.00 5.21 7.90
C HIS A 524 13.64 5.90 9.22
N PHE A 525 12.52 6.61 9.25
CA PHE A 525 12.05 7.31 10.45
C PHE A 525 11.33 6.36 11.43
N VAL A 526 10.92 5.18 10.98
CA VAL A 526 10.49 4.07 11.84
C VAL A 526 11.66 3.40 12.58
N LYS A 527 12.92 3.61 12.19
CA LYS A 527 14.10 2.99 12.87
C LYS A 527 14.81 3.88 13.89
N LYS A 528 14.54 5.18 13.89
CA LYS A 528 15.03 6.15 14.88
C LYS A 528 13.95 6.38 15.90
#